data_AF-A0A011NXV5-F1
#
_entry.id   AF-A0A011NXV5-F1
#
_cell.length_a   1.000
_cell.length_b   1.000
_cell.length_c   1.000
_cell.angle_alpha   90.00
_cell.angle_beta   90.00
_cell.angle_gamma   90.00
#
_symmetry.space_group_name_H-M   'P 1'
#
loop_
_entity.id
_entity.type
_entity.pdbx_description
1 polymer ?
#
loop_
_entity_poly.entity_id
_entity_poly.type
_entity_poly.pdbx_seq_one_letter_code
_entity_poly.pdbx_strand_id
1 'polypeptide(L)'
;MKKADLEKRFSEGRMIEKADSATQPSRLGSTGDGKFSLIELLRGTWTSEAQGWNLIALPFSSAPDKFRLLMNQYGETLSFNAPDKGVPNRGVTPDSMGTTPDPSDETDQLIDAIAYEQIITQKEVEDFPVSTMREKNGNPIHHEPGFFLQFLNHISIGHTEEDGEEDGPKEQLKIARLATIPHGNSVLAMGTVQFVDGPPMIRDENALPERINNMDVGGNPYLAPYQHFENNHFFGNVPQTVADFPGFFPTDANAILKFANTKIRVKRTTVLHFDTKFRNEQLTGVPISNIPFVTREADATEVHATFWIMELVKEDDSDPTEFIMQYSQTVYLEFFDSDVPGKRIRWPHVSINTLRKT
;
A
#
# COMPACT_ATOMS: atom_id res chain seq x y z
N MET A 1 -1.40 45.88 12.24
CA MET A 1 -0.66 45.13 11.20
C MET A 1 -0.92 45.79 9.86
N LYS A 2 0.11 46.15 9.08
CA LYS A 2 -0.08 46.88 7.81
C LYS A 2 -0.44 45.88 6.70
N LYS A 3 -1.25 46.30 5.72
CA LYS A 3 -1.71 45.47 4.59
C LYS A 3 -0.55 44.75 3.86
N ALA A 4 0.60 45.41 3.73
CA ALA A 4 1.81 44.85 3.13
C ALA A 4 2.41 43.68 3.93
N ASP A 5 2.28 43.66 5.26
CA ASP A 5 2.75 42.54 6.10
C ASP A 5 1.84 41.32 5.96
N LEU A 6 0.54 41.53 5.72
CA LEU A 6 -0.42 40.46 5.43
C LEU A 6 -0.16 39.88 4.03
N GLU A 7 -0.02 40.72 3.01
CA GLU A 7 0.24 40.28 1.63
C GLU A 7 1.54 39.48 1.53
N LYS A 8 2.60 39.89 2.25
CA LYS A 8 3.85 39.13 2.32
C LYS A 8 3.64 37.74 2.95
N ARG A 9 2.96 37.65 4.10
CA ARG A 9 2.65 36.38 4.77
C ARG A 9 1.72 35.46 3.98
N PHE A 10 0.87 36.00 3.11
CA PHE A 10 0.01 35.20 2.23
C PHE A 10 0.66 34.83 0.90
N SER A 11 1.68 35.59 0.45
CA SER A 11 2.48 35.27 -0.74
C SER A 11 3.58 34.24 -0.48
N GLU A 12 4.06 34.17 0.76
CA GLU A 12 4.92 33.10 1.26
C GLU A 12 4.01 31.91 1.60
N GLY A 13 3.69 31.08 0.60
CA GLY A 13 2.87 29.88 0.79
C GLY A 13 3.32 29.10 2.02
N ARG A 14 2.35 28.58 2.81
CA ARG A 14 2.54 27.90 4.11
C ARG A 14 3.84 27.08 4.18
N MET A 15 4.94 27.73 4.56
CA MET A 15 6.11 27.05 5.06
C MET A 15 5.72 26.64 6.47
N ILE A 16 5.40 25.35 6.63
CA ILE A 16 5.25 24.76 7.96
C ILE A 16 6.61 24.95 8.64
N GLU A 17 6.67 25.85 9.62
CA GLU A 17 7.84 26.00 10.46
C GLU A 17 8.08 24.68 11.20
N LYS A 18 9.32 24.18 11.15
CA LYS A 18 9.71 22.97 11.89
C LYS A 18 9.36 23.17 13.37
N ALA A 19 8.66 22.19 13.95
CA ALA A 19 8.48 22.14 15.39
C ALA A 19 9.83 22.25 16.12
N ASP A 20 9.85 23.05 17.18
CA ASP A 20 11.04 23.43 17.92
C ASP A 20 11.89 22.22 18.31
N SER A 21 13.18 22.27 18.01
CA SER A 21 14.12 21.14 18.18
C SER A 21 14.40 20.74 19.64
N ALA A 22 13.83 21.44 20.62
CA ALA A 22 14.19 21.34 22.03
C ALA A 22 13.43 20.25 22.83
N THR A 23 12.41 19.62 22.25
CA THR A 23 11.66 18.51 22.90
C THR A 23 11.61 17.23 22.07
N GLN A 24 12.48 17.09 21.06
CA GLN A 24 12.54 15.85 20.27
C GLN A 24 13.14 14.70 21.07
N PRO A 25 12.43 13.55 21.21
CA PRO A 25 13.09 12.30 21.55
C PRO A 25 14.16 12.01 20.49
N SER A 26 15.37 11.72 20.98
CA SER A 26 16.63 11.52 20.25
C SER A 26 16.54 11.10 18.78
N ARG A 27 17.06 12.00 17.93
CA ARG A 27 18.05 11.81 16.86
C ARG A 27 17.94 10.58 15.94
N LEU A 28 17.91 10.90 14.64
CA LEU A 28 18.56 10.17 13.53
C LEU A 28 19.62 9.18 14.02
N GLY A 29 19.39 7.91 13.72
CA GLY A 29 20.32 6.84 14.01
C GLY A 29 19.57 5.54 13.96
N SER A 30 20.27 4.47 13.62
CA SER A 30 19.76 3.15 13.93
C SER A 30 19.22 3.14 15.36
N THR A 31 18.10 2.46 15.63
CA THR A 31 17.87 1.94 16.99
C THR A 31 19.17 1.26 17.44
N GLY A 32 19.54 1.32 18.71
CA GLY A 32 20.88 0.92 19.20
C GLY A 32 21.35 -0.51 18.83
N ASP A 33 20.52 -1.27 18.13
CA ASP A 33 20.74 -2.56 17.48
C ASP A 33 21.05 -2.50 15.96
N GLY A 34 21.23 -1.31 15.35
CA GLY A 34 21.56 -1.18 13.93
C GLY A 34 20.36 -1.17 12.96
N LYS A 35 19.13 -0.88 13.40
CA LYS A 35 17.93 -0.81 12.51
C LYS A 35 17.47 0.64 12.25
N PHE A 36 17.22 1.00 11.00
CA PHE A 36 16.72 2.33 10.62
C PHE A 36 15.31 2.59 11.18
N SER A 37 14.98 3.84 11.50
CA SER A 37 13.56 4.20 11.68
C SER A 37 12.83 4.05 10.34
N LEU A 38 11.54 3.70 10.38
CA LEU A 38 10.76 3.43 9.17
C LEU A 38 10.77 4.61 8.19
N ILE A 39 10.65 5.82 8.71
CA ILE A 39 10.66 7.06 7.94
C ILE A 39 12.00 7.26 7.23
N GLU A 40 13.12 6.97 7.89
CA GLU A 40 14.45 7.06 7.25
C GLU A 40 14.66 5.95 6.23
N LEU A 41 14.11 4.75 6.50
CA LEU A 41 14.17 3.62 5.58
C LEU A 41 13.44 3.95 4.27
N LEU A 42 12.23 4.52 4.35
CA LEU A 42 11.40 4.88 3.20
C LEU A 42 11.92 6.11 2.43
N ARG A 43 12.48 7.11 3.13
CA ARG A 43 12.88 8.40 2.53
C ARG A 43 13.72 8.22 1.26
N GLY A 44 13.41 9.02 0.25
CA GLY A 44 14.10 9.05 -1.04
C GLY A 44 13.17 8.59 -2.17
N THR A 45 13.76 8.28 -3.31
CA THR A 45 13.04 7.85 -4.50
C THR A 45 13.29 6.36 -4.74
N TRP A 46 12.21 5.65 -5.04
CA TRP A 46 12.22 4.25 -5.43
C TRP A 46 11.71 4.16 -6.86
N THR A 47 12.43 3.46 -7.72
CA THR A 47 12.07 3.39 -9.14
C THR A 47 12.09 1.97 -9.67
N SER A 48 11.24 1.75 -10.66
CA SER A 48 11.23 0.59 -11.54
C SER A 48 10.98 1.08 -12.96
N GLU A 49 11.70 0.51 -13.93
CA GLU A 49 11.44 0.84 -15.33
C GLU A 49 10.24 0.07 -15.86
N ALA A 50 10.18 -1.24 -15.60
CA ALA A 50 9.15 -2.15 -16.12
C ALA A 50 8.93 -3.38 -15.21
N GLN A 51 9.18 -3.24 -13.91
CA GLN A 51 9.06 -4.34 -12.95
C GLN A 51 7.70 -4.38 -12.24
N GLY A 52 6.82 -3.41 -12.54
CA GLY A 52 5.48 -3.35 -12.01
C GLY A 52 4.47 -4.10 -12.88
N TRP A 53 3.52 -4.77 -12.23
CA TRP A 53 2.49 -5.56 -12.90
C TRP A 53 1.16 -5.38 -12.18
N ASN A 54 0.07 -5.20 -12.92
CA ASN A 54 -1.26 -5.24 -12.33
C ASN A 54 -2.28 -5.99 -13.19
N LEU A 55 -3.29 -6.49 -12.50
CA LEU A 55 -4.45 -7.17 -13.04
C LEU A 55 -5.70 -6.46 -12.56
N ILE A 56 -6.63 -6.18 -13.45
CA ILE A 56 -7.93 -5.59 -13.09
C ILE A 56 -9.06 -6.14 -13.97
N ALA A 57 -10.15 -6.56 -13.32
CA ALA A 57 -11.41 -6.81 -14.01
C ALA A 57 -12.17 -5.50 -14.17
N LEU A 58 -12.65 -5.23 -15.39
CA LEU A 58 -13.33 -3.99 -15.74
C LEU A 58 -14.67 -4.28 -16.43
N PRO A 59 -15.75 -3.57 -16.08
CA PRO A 59 -16.98 -3.59 -16.87
C PRO A 59 -16.72 -3.29 -18.34
N PHE A 60 -17.21 -4.17 -19.22
CA PHE A 60 -17.02 -4.10 -20.66
C PHE A 60 -18.22 -4.69 -21.40
N SER A 61 -19.10 -3.82 -21.87
CA SER A 61 -20.41 -4.19 -22.43
C SER A 61 -20.35 -5.09 -23.67
N SER A 62 -19.25 -5.02 -24.43
CA SER A 62 -19.03 -5.81 -25.64
C SER A 62 -18.59 -7.26 -25.36
N ALA A 63 -18.19 -7.59 -24.12
CA ALA A 63 -17.93 -8.97 -23.74
C ALA A 63 -19.23 -9.76 -23.49
N PRO A 64 -19.22 -11.09 -23.65
CA PRO A 64 -20.34 -11.96 -23.31
C PRO A 64 -20.83 -11.74 -21.88
N ASP A 65 -19.91 -11.82 -20.92
CA ASP A 65 -20.18 -11.69 -19.48
C ASP A 65 -20.04 -10.26 -18.94
N LYS A 66 -20.00 -9.29 -19.86
CA LYS A 66 -19.97 -7.85 -19.55
C LYS A 66 -18.75 -7.37 -18.77
N PHE A 67 -17.66 -8.15 -18.71
CA PHE A 67 -16.36 -7.68 -18.24
C PHE A 67 -15.21 -8.13 -19.13
N ARG A 68 -14.07 -7.47 -18.97
CA ARG A 68 -12.77 -7.90 -19.49
C ARG A 68 -11.76 -7.95 -18.34
N LEU A 69 -10.76 -8.83 -18.47
CA LEU A 69 -9.59 -8.84 -17.62
C LEU A 69 -8.46 -8.10 -18.33
N LEU A 70 -7.89 -7.10 -17.69
CA LEU A 70 -6.80 -6.28 -18.19
C LEU A 70 -5.54 -6.60 -17.39
N MET A 71 -4.45 -6.85 -18.09
CA MET A 71 -3.10 -7.02 -17.56
C MET A 71 -2.23 -5.86 -18.01
N ASN A 72 -1.52 -5.23 -17.08
CA ASN A 72 -0.57 -4.17 -17.38
C ASN A 72 0.80 -4.51 -16.80
N GLN A 73 1.85 -4.29 -17.59
CA GLN A 73 3.20 -4.08 -17.11
C GLN A 73 3.45 -2.57 -17.06
N TYR A 74 4.10 -2.08 -16.02
CA TYR A 74 4.33 -0.66 -15.83
C TYR A 74 5.70 -0.35 -15.19
N GLY A 75 6.13 0.89 -15.42
CA GLY A 75 7.19 1.53 -14.66
C GLY A 75 6.60 2.39 -13.56
N GLU A 76 7.35 2.59 -12.49
CA GLU A 76 6.89 3.32 -11.33
C GLU A 76 8.00 4.18 -10.73
N THR A 77 7.63 5.39 -10.35
CA THR A 77 8.41 6.25 -9.46
C THR A 77 7.60 6.44 -8.18
N LEU A 78 8.16 6.03 -7.04
CA LEU A 78 7.59 6.19 -5.73
C LEU A 78 8.54 7.05 -4.87
N SER A 79 8.12 8.27 -4.57
CA SER A 79 8.95 9.26 -3.87
C SER A 79 8.44 9.48 -2.47
N PHE A 80 9.34 9.47 -1.47
CA PHE A 80 9.03 9.75 -0.07
C PHE A 80 9.80 10.99 0.42
N ASN A 81 9.07 12.07 0.69
CA ASN A 81 9.59 13.41 0.93
C ASN A 81 8.97 14.07 2.16
N ALA A 82 9.49 15.24 2.55
CA ALA A 82 8.94 16.11 3.59
C ALA A 82 8.57 15.36 4.90
N PRO A 83 9.55 14.74 5.58
CA PRO A 83 9.28 14.02 6.82
C PRO A 83 8.96 15.00 7.96
N ASP A 84 7.85 14.79 8.64
CA ASP A 84 7.49 15.44 9.89
C ASP A 84 7.71 14.46 11.04
N LYS A 85 8.31 14.92 12.14
CA LYS A 85 8.66 14.07 13.28
C LYS A 85 7.99 14.53 14.56
N GLY A 86 7.48 13.59 15.34
CA GLY A 86 6.84 13.84 16.63
C GLY A 86 5.63 14.77 16.52
N VAL A 87 4.86 14.67 15.44
CA VAL A 87 3.64 15.45 15.23
C VAL A 87 2.63 15.06 16.31
N PRO A 88 2.19 16.01 17.14
CA PRO A 88 1.29 15.71 18.25
C PRO A 88 -0.18 15.82 17.86
N ASN A 89 -0.90 14.72 17.98
CA ASN A 89 -2.35 14.68 18.07
C ASN A 89 -2.74 14.96 19.53
N ARG A 90 -3.24 16.18 19.77
CA ARG A 90 -3.45 16.70 21.13
C ARG A 90 -4.55 15.96 21.87
N GLY A 91 -4.30 15.58 23.12
CA GLY A 91 -5.27 14.91 23.97
C GLY A 91 -5.07 15.24 25.44
N VAL A 92 -6.13 15.17 26.23
CA VAL A 92 -6.10 15.34 27.69
C VAL A 92 -6.87 14.20 28.36
N THR A 93 -6.45 13.78 29.56
CA THR A 93 -7.19 12.77 30.33
C THR A 93 -8.63 13.24 30.58
N PRO A 94 -9.66 12.40 30.38
CA PRO A 94 -11.06 12.84 30.52
C PRO A 94 -11.45 13.36 31.93
N ASP A 95 -10.78 12.89 32.98
CA ASP A 95 -11.00 13.26 34.39
C ASP A 95 -10.43 14.64 34.75
N SER A 96 -9.55 15.20 33.92
CA SER A 96 -9.01 16.56 34.06
C SER A 96 -10.00 17.65 33.62
N MET A 97 -11.14 17.27 33.02
CA MET A 97 -12.17 18.23 32.60
C MET A 97 -12.89 18.85 33.81
N GLY A 98 -12.32 19.96 34.31
CA GLY A 98 -12.89 20.78 35.39
C GLY A 98 -11.97 20.94 36.61
N THR A 99 -10.79 20.31 36.61
CA THR A 99 -9.76 20.48 37.64
C THR A 99 -8.77 21.58 37.24
N THR A 100 -7.84 21.91 38.15
CA THR A 100 -6.74 22.82 37.83
C THR A 100 -5.80 22.10 36.84
N PRO A 101 -5.39 22.72 35.71
CA PRO A 101 -4.57 22.02 34.71
C PRO A 101 -3.26 21.49 35.30
N ASP A 102 -2.99 20.19 35.15
CA ASP A 102 -1.72 19.56 35.46
C ASP A 102 -1.04 19.11 34.13
N PRO A 103 0.24 19.44 33.89
CA PRO A 103 0.95 18.97 32.69
C PRO A 103 1.00 17.44 32.52
N SER A 104 0.75 16.67 33.59
CA SER A 104 0.62 15.21 33.53
C SER A 104 -0.73 14.72 32.97
N ASP A 105 -1.70 15.63 32.79
CA ASP A 105 -2.99 15.35 32.15
C ASP A 105 -2.89 15.29 30.62
N GLU A 106 -1.78 15.75 30.01
CA GLU A 106 -1.57 15.72 28.57
C GLU A 106 -1.31 14.29 28.08
N THR A 107 -2.18 13.79 27.21
CA THR A 107 -2.14 12.43 26.65
C THR A 107 -1.95 12.44 25.13
N ASP A 108 -1.01 13.25 24.66
CA ASP A 108 -0.72 13.40 23.24
C ASP A 108 -0.33 12.09 22.58
N GLN A 109 -0.95 11.79 21.43
CA GLN A 109 -0.42 10.79 20.52
C GLN A 109 0.63 11.44 19.60
N LEU A 110 1.81 10.85 19.54
CA LEU A 110 2.92 11.31 18.73
C LEU A 110 3.06 10.45 17.47
N ILE A 111 3.16 11.11 16.32
CA ILE A 111 3.22 10.48 15.00
C ILE A 111 4.39 11.05 14.20
N ASP A 112 5.20 10.18 13.60
CA ASP A 112 6.05 10.61 12.48
C ASP A 112 5.28 10.41 11.17
N ALA A 113 5.40 11.36 10.25
CA ALA A 113 4.76 11.32 8.94
C ALA A 113 5.80 11.49 7.82
N ILE A 114 5.59 10.83 6.69
CA ILE A 114 6.34 11.09 5.46
C ILE A 114 5.38 11.14 4.29
N ALA A 115 5.42 12.25 3.54
CA ALA A 115 4.61 12.40 2.35
C ALA A 115 5.14 11.46 1.27
N TYR A 116 4.25 10.85 0.50
CA TYR A 116 4.63 10.11 -0.70
C TYR A 116 3.88 10.55 -1.93
N GLU A 117 4.50 10.31 -3.08
CA GLU A 117 3.88 10.43 -4.39
C GLU A 117 4.25 9.21 -5.23
N GLN A 118 3.24 8.53 -5.74
CA GLN A 118 3.36 7.40 -6.64
C GLN A 118 2.95 7.83 -8.06
N ILE A 119 3.79 7.55 -9.06
CA ILE A 119 3.49 7.78 -10.47
C ILE A 119 3.74 6.47 -11.23
N ILE A 120 2.73 6.01 -11.97
CA ILE A 120 2.79 4.78 -12.76
C ILE A 120 2.63 5.09 -14.24
N THR A 121 3.53 4.53 -15.05
CA THR A 121 3.57 4.69 -16.51
C THR A 121 3.42 3.34 -17.20
N GLN A 122 2.45 3.24 -18.12
CA GLN A 122 2.17 2.06 -18.92
C GLN A 122 3.40 1.59 -19.70
N LYS A 123 3.74 0.30 -19.64
CA LYS A 123 4.81 -0.32 -20.44
C LYS A 123 4.29 -1.32 -21.45
N GLU A 124 3.49 -2.29 -21.04
CA GLU A 124 2.84 -3.26 -21.94
C GLU A 124 1.45 -3.64 -21.43
N VAL A 125 0.52 -3.92 -22.34
CA VAL A 125 -0.88 -4.12 -21.99
C VAL A 125 -1.56 -5.19 -22.85
N GLU A 126 -2.25 -6.11 -22.19
CA GLU A 126 -3.12 -7.09 -22.81
C GLU A 126 -4.46 -7.15 -22.08
N ASP A 127 -5.54 -7.41 -22.82
CA ASP A 127 -6.83 -7.73 -22.21
C ASP A 127 -7.56 -8.82 -22.95
N PHE A 128 -8.42 -9.50 -22.20
CA PHE A 128 -9.32 -10.50 -22.74
C PHE A 128 -10.74 -10.34 -22.14
N PRO A 129 -11.81 -10.32 -22.95
CA PRO A 129 -11.78 -10.24 -24.41
C PRO A 129 -11.08 -8.97 -24.90
N VAL A 130 -10.47 -9.05 -26.09
CA VAL A 130 -9.68 -7.94 -26.66
C VAL A 130 -10.54 -6.68 -26.81
N SER A 131 -10.04 -5.56 -26.30
CA SER A 131 -10.70 -4.25 -26.41
C SER A 131 -9.83 -3.20 -27.10
N THR A 132 -10.47 -2.14 -27.59
CA THR A 132 -9.80 -0.92 -28.09
C THR A 132 -9.65 0.15 -27.00
N MET A 133 -9.95 -0.19 -25.74
CA MET A 133 -10.02 0.74 -24.60
C MET A 133 -8.73 0.72 -23.76
N ARG A 134 -7.66 0.14 -24.30
CA ARG A 134 -6.35 0.03 -23.64
C ARG A 134 -5.64 1.38 -23.67
N GLU A 135 -4.98 1.74 -22.58
CA GLU A 135 -4.12 2.92 -22.55
C GLU A 135 -2.85 2.67 -23.37
N LYS A 136 -2.27 3.72 -23.95
CA LYS A 136 -1.07 3.58 -24.79
C LYS A 136 0.17 3.37 -23.93
N ASN A 137 1.10 2.54 -24.42
CA ASN A 137 2.43 2.41 -23.82
C ASN A 137 3.12 3.79 -23.77
N GLY A 138 3.71 4.11 -22.61
CA GLY A 138 4.33 5.39 -22.32
C GLY A 138 3.42 6.44 -21.68
N ASN A 139 2.10 6.24 -21.66
CA ASN A 139 1.19 7.16 -20.98
C ASN A 139 1.15 6.89 -19.46
N PRO A 140 0.95 7.94 -18.64
CA PRO A 140 0.65 7.76 -17.22
C PRO A 140 -0.71 7.08 -17.07
N ILE A 141 -0.80 6.05 -16.22
CA ILE A 141 -2.04 5.32 -15.94
C ILE A 141 -2.54 5.51 -14.51
N HIS A 142 -1.66 5.92 -13.60
CA HIS A 142 -2.03 6.18 -12.21
C HIS A 142 -1.08 7.21 -11.58
N HIS A 143 -1.63 8.03 -10.68
CA HIS A 143 -0.89 8.99 -9.87
C HIS A 143 -1.57 9.13 -8.51
N GLU A 144 -0.85 8.99 -7.42
CA GLU A 144 -1.42 9.01 -6.07
C GLU A 144 -0.48 9.71 -5.08
N PRO A 145 -0.93 10.80 -4.43
CA PRO A 145 -0.26 11.36 -3.26
C PRO A 145 -0.84 10.81 -1.94
N GLY A 146 -0.03 10.87 -0.88
CA GLY A 146 -0.47 10.46 0.44
C GLY A 146 0.57 10.63 1.55
N PHE A 147 0.34 9.96 2.68
CA PHE A 147 1.27 9.87 3.80
C PHE A 147 1.44 8.42 4.27
N PHE A 148 2.68 8.08 4.64
CA PHE A 148 2.96 6.97 5.56
C PHE A 148 3.16 7.56 6.94
N LEU A 149 2.52 6.97 7.94
CA LEU A 149 2.54 7.39 9.33
C LEU A 149 3.17 6.29 10.18
N GLN A 150 3.95 6.66 11.18
CA GLN A 150 4.47 5.80 12.23
C GLN A 150 4.01 6.33 13.59
N PHE A 151 3.38 5.47 14.39
CA PHE A 151 2.97 5.79 15.75
C PHE A 151 4.14 5.59 16.71
N LEU A 152 4.43 6.60 17.53
CA LEU A 152 5.55 6.58 18.48
C LEU A 152 5.12 6.16 19.89
N ASN A 153 3.82 6.31 20.20
CA ASN A 153 3.18 5.90 21.45
C ASN A 153 1.72 5.46 21.18
N HIS A 154 1.03 4.96 22.21
CA HIS A 154 -0.35 4.43 22.11
C HIS A 154 -0.53 3.35 21.02
N ILE A 155 0.47 2.46 20.90
CA ILE A 155 0.59 1.42 19.86
C ILE A 155 -0.11 0.09 20.18
N SER A 156 -0.64 -0.05 21.39
CA SER A 156 -1.35 -1.26 21.80
C SER A 156 -2.83 -1.08 21.53
N ILE A 157 -3.43 -2.09 20.90
CA ILE A 157 -4.86 -2.15 20.75
C ILE A 157 -5.37 -3.44 21.40
N GLY A 158 -6.08 -3.29 22.51
CA GLY A 158 -6.63 -4.40 23.27
C GLY A 158 -7.21 -3.90 24.58
N HIS A 159 -8.39 -4.41 24.92
CA HIS A 159 -9.06 -4.20 26.19
C HIS A 159 -8.17 -4.64 27.36
N THR A 160 -8.07 -3.84 28.41
CA THR A 160 -7.96 -4.38 29.76
C THR A 160 -9.33 -4.95 30.10
N GLU A 161 -9.50 -6.27 30.11
CA GLU A 161 -10.64 -6.83 30.85
C GLU A 161 -10.51 -6.40 32.32
N GLU A 162 -11.64 -6.12 32.97
CA GLU A 162 -11.73 -5.69 34.38
C GLU A 162 -11.04 -6.67 35.37
N ASP A 163 -10.64 -7.85 34.89
CA ASP A 163 -10.23 -8.99 35.71
C ASP A 163 -8.72 -9.32 35.63
N GLY A 164 -7.92 -8.51 34.94
CA GLY A 164 -6.45 -8.51 35.09
C GLY A 164 -5.68 -9.72 34.52
N GLU A 165 -6.30 -10.56 33.71
CA GLU A 165 -5.58 -11.58 32.92
C GLU A 165 -5.43 -11.14 31.45
N GLU A 166 -4.19 -10.83 31.06
CA GLU A 166 -3.81 -10.62 29.65
C GLU A 166 -3.46 -11.97 29.01
N ASP A 167 -4.34 -12.53 28.17
CA ASP A 167 -4.01 -13.72 27.39
C ASP A 167 -4.06 -13.42 25.87
N GLY A 168 -2.92 -13.56 25.21
CA GLY A 168 -2.76 -13.46 23.75
C GLY A 168 -1.70 -12.44 23.27
N PRO A 169 -1.04 -12.69 22.12
CA PRO A 169 -0.11 -11.73 21.53
C PRO A 169 -0.87 -10.48 21.06
N LYS A 170 -0.64 -9.34 21.73
CA LYS A 170 -1.14 -8.04 21.29
C LYS A 170 -0.49 -7.67 19.96
N GLU A 171 -1.22 -7.76 18.85
CA GLU A 171 -0.76 -7.16 17.60
C GLU A 171 -0.63 -5.65 17.80
N GLN A 172 0.59 -5.15 17.75
CA GLN A 172 0.86 -3.74 17.93
C GLN A 172 0.65 -3.01 16.60
N LEU A 173 -0.36 -2.15 16.58
CA LEU A 173 -0.54 -1.19 15.51
C LEU A 173 0.60 -0.17 15.56
N LYS A 174 1.36 -0.07 14.48
CA LYS A 174 2.57 0.78 14.43
C LYS A 174 2.54 1.82 13.34
N ILE A 175 1.75 1.60 12.30
CA ILE A 175 1.79 2.41 11.09
C ILE A 175 0.39 2.63 10.50
N ALA A 176 0.27 3.66 9.67
CA ALA A 176 -0.89 3.86 8.82
C ALA A 176 -0.47 4.44 7.47
N ARG A 177 -1.30 4.22 6.44
CA ARG A 177 -1.18 4.82 5.12
C ARG A 177 -2.44 5.60 4.82
N LEU A 178 -2.25 6.87 4.44
CA LEU A 178 -3.28 7.75 3.92
C LEU A 178 -3.03 7.93 2.42
N ALA A 179 -4.03 7.67 1.57
CA ALA A 179 -3.92 7.80 0.12
C ALA A 179 -5.09 8.60 -0.47
N THR A 180 -4.83 9.36 -1.53
CA THR A 180 -5.87 10.00 -2.36
C THR A 180 -5.75 9.53 -3.80
N ILE A 181 -6.80 8.87 -4.29
CA ILE A 181 -6.82 8.17 -5.58
C ILE A 181 -7.53 9.04 -6.62
N PRO A 182 -6.98 9.25 -7.83
CA PRO A 182 -7.55 10.11 -8.88
C PRO A 182 -8.85 9.55 -9.48
N HIS A 183 -9.28 8.37 -9.03
CA HIS A 183 -10.59 7.79 -9.29
C HIS A 183 -11.69 8.32 -8.34
N GLY A 184 -11.33 9.17 -7.37
CA GLY A 184 -12.26 9.77 -6.42
C GLY A 184 -12.40 8.99 -5.11
N ASN A 185 -11.31 8.39 -4.64
CA ASN A 185 -11.25 7.65 -3.38
C ASN A 185 -10.25 8.30 -2.42
N SER A 186 -10.52 8.22 -1.12
CA SER A 186 -9.50 8.42 -0.08
C SER A 186 -9.42 7.18 0.79
N VAL A 187 -8.20 6.70 1.06
CA VAL A 187 -7.96 5.45 1.80
C VAL A 187 -7.20 5.75 3.10
N LEU A 188 -7.64 5.12 4.19
CA LEU A 188 -6.92 4.95 5.44
C LEU A 188 -6.73 3.46 5.66
N ALA A 189 -5.48 2.99 5.60
CA ALA A 189 -5.12 1.61 5.91
C ALA A 189 -4.19 1.61 7.13
N MET A 190 -4.52 0.81 8.13
CA MET A 190 -3.76 0.70 9.38
C MET A 190 -2.87 -0.55 9.32
N GLY A 191 -1.79 -0.58 10.09
CA GLY A 191 -0.78 -1.60 9.84
C GLY A 191 0.21 -1.94 10.94
N THR A 192 0.94 -3.01 10.67
CA THR A 192 1.97 -3.58 11.54
C THR A 192 3.34 -3.55 10.85
N VAL A 193 4.39 -3.64 11.68
CA VAL A 193 5.78 -3.72 11.22
C VAL A 193 6.42 -4.98 11.77
N GLN A 194 7.06 -5.76 10.90
CA GLN A 194 7.82 -6.94 11.26
C GLN A 194 9.25 -6.85 10.70
N PHE A 195 10.20 -7.48 11.39
CA PHE A 195 11.59 -7.56 10.96
C PHE A 195 11.95 -9.04 10.80
N VAL A 196 12.53 -9.38 9.65
CA VAL A 196 12.89 -10.75 9.28
C VAL A 196 14.35 -10.76 8.87
N ASP A 197 15.12 -11.72 9.39
CA ASP A 197 16.48 -11.97 8.89
C ASP A 197 16.41 -12.74 7.56
N GLY A 198 17.15 -12.27 6.56
CA GLY A 198 17.11 -12.84 5.22
C GLY A 198 15.90 -12.42 4.37
N PRO A 199 15.59 -13.19 3.29
CA PRO A 199 14.54 -12.84 2.33
C PRO A 199 13.13 -13.01 2.92
N PRO A 200 12.12 -12.27 2.41
CA PRO A 200 10.75 -12.41 2.87
C PRO A 200 10.11 -13.72 2.38
N MET A 201 9.14 -14.20 3.15
CA MET A 201 8.16 -15.17 2.67
C MET A 201 7.03 -14.41 1.97
N ILE A 202 6.95 -14.54 0.64
CA ILE A 202 5.86 -13.98 -0.16
C ILE A 202 4.89 -15.11 -0.47
N ARG A 203 3.63 -14.96 -0.05
CA ARG A 203 2.56 -15.92 -0.34
C ARG A 203 2.01 -15.70 -1.74
N ASP A 204 1.35 -16.72 -2.26
CA ASP A 204 0.61 -16.61 -3.51
C ASP A 204 -0.52 -15.60 -3.35
N GLU A 205 -0.71 -14.75 -4.36
CA GLU A 205 -1.78 -13.73 -4.38
C GLU A 205 -2.80 -14.10 -5.45
N ASN A 206 -3.99 -14.50 -5.02
CA ASN A 206 -5.04 -14.95 -5.90
C ASN A 206 -5.92 -13.76 -6.33
N ALA A 207 -5.93 -13.47 -7.63
CA ALA A 207 -6.68 -12.38 -8.23
C ALA A 207 -8.05 -12.80 -8.80
N LEU A 208 -8.49 -14.04 -8.56
CA LEU A 208 -9.79 -14.53 -9.00
C LEU A 208 -10.93 -13.81 -8.24
N PRO A 209 -12.07 -13.60 -8.90
CA PRO A 209 -13.23 -12.96 -8.26
C PRO A 209 -13.81 -13.83 -7.15
N GLU A 210 -14.39 -13.19 -6.13
CA GLU A 210 -15.08 -13.87 -5.05
C GLU A 210 -16.61 -13.80 -5.24
N ARG A 211 -17.33 -14.68 -4.51
CA ARG A 211 -18.80 -14.74 -4.49
C ARG A 211 -19.45 -15.20 -5.79
N ILE A 212 -18.70 -15.95 -6.60
CA ILE A 212 -19.21 -16.68 -7.77
C ILE A 212 -19.26 -18.17 -7.42
N ASN A 213 -20.34 -18.82 -7.83
CA ASN A 213 -20.48 -20.27 -7.75
C ASN A 213 -19.52 -20.94 -8.72
N ASN A 214 -18.91 -22.04 -8.29
CA ASN A 214 -17.94 -22.81 -9.06
C ASN A 214 -16.72 -21.98 -9.50
N MET A 215 -15.70 -21.93 -8.64
CA MET A 215 -14.42 -21.27 -8.90
C MET A 215 -13.44 -22.12 -9.74
N ASP A 216 -13.92 -23.18 -10.40
CA ASP A 216 -13.12 -23.92 -11.37
C ASP A 216 -12.89 -23.07 -12.63
N VAL A 217 -11.72 -22.43 -12.70
CA VAL A 217 -11.30 -21.61 -13.85
C VAL A 217 -11.32 -22.41 -15.16
N GLY A 218 -11.09 -23.72 -15.10
CA GLY A 218 -11.11 -24.61 -16.27
C GLY A 218 -12.50 -24.92 -16.80
N GLY A 219 -13.49 -24.95 -15.89
CA GLY A 219 -14.83 -25.45 -16.15
C GLY A 219 -15.95 -24.41 -16.09
N ASN A 220 -15.69 -23.20 -15.59
CA ASN A 220 -16.69 -22.13 -15.50
C ASN A 220 -16.52 -21.11 -16.66
N PRO A 221 -17.45 -21.05 -17.64
CA PRO A 221 -17.37 -20.10 -18.75
C PRO A 221 -17.33 -18.64 -18.33
N TYR A 222 -17.92 -18.29 -17.18
CA TYR A 222 -17.88 -16.92 -16.65
C TYR A 222 -16.45 -16.48 -16.30
N LEU A 223 -15.57 -17.43 -15.98
CA LEU A 223 -14.15 -17.20 -15.69
C LEU A 223 -13.27 -17.30 -16.95
N ALA A 224 -13.84 -17.33 -18.16
CA ALA A 224 -13.08 -17.43 -19.40
C ALA A 224 -11.97 -16.37 -19.56
N PRO A 225 -12.15 -15.09 -19.14
CA PRO A 225 -11.05 -14.13 -19.13
C PRO A 225 -9.89 -14.49 -18.22
N TYR A 226 -10.17 -15.09 -17.06
CA TYR A 226 -9.14 -15.58 -16.16
C TYR A 226 -8.46 -16.82 -16.74
N GLN A 227 -9.24 -17.78 -17.25
CA GLN A 227 -8.73 -18.98 -17.91
C GLN A 227 -7.81 -18.66 -19.09
N HIS A 228 -8.12 -17.60 -19.84
CA HIS A 228 -7.24 -17.14 -20.92
C HIS A 228 -5.83 -16.86 -20.42
N PHE A 229 -5.68 -16.13 -19.32
CA PHE A 229 -4.39 -15.77 -18.76
C PHE A 229 -3.76 -16.85 -17.85
N GLU A 230 -4.53 -17.85 -17.40
CA GLU A 230 -3.96 -19.10 -16.86
C GLU A 230 -3.31 -19.95 -17.96
N ASN A 231 -3.91 -19.98 -19.15
CA ASN A 231 -3.37 -20.75 -20.28
C ASN A 231 -2.29 -19.98 -21.06
N ASN A 232 -2.33 -18.65 -21.02
CA ASN A 232 -1.46 -17.74 -21.74
C ASN A 232 -0.98 -16.65 -20.77
N HIS A 233 -0.04 -16.99 -19.90
CA HIS A 233 0.49 -16.04 -18.93
C HIS A 233 0.99 -14.78 -19.64
N PHE A 234 0.81 -13.62 -19.01
CA PHE A 234 1.21 -12.35 -19.58
C PHE A 234 2.71 -12.11 -19.34
N PHE A 235 3.51 -12.07 -20.40
CA PHE A 235 4.98 -11.90 -20.32
C PHE A 235 5.43 -10.43 -20.43
N GLY A 236 4.54 -9.51 -20.77
CA GLY A 236 4.89 -8.11 -21.04
C GLY A 236 6.05 -8.00 -22.04
N ASN A 237 7.03 -7.15 -21.73
CA ASN A 237 8.23 -6.96 -22.53
C ASN A 237 9.41 -7.86 -22.09
N VAL A 238 9.19 -8.83 -21.20
CA VAL A 238 10.27 -9.70 -20.70
C VAL A 238 10.75 -10.60 -21.86
N PRO A 239 12.04 -10.55 -22.23
CA PRO A 239 12.54 -11.37 -23.32
C PRO A 239 12.41 -12.87 -23.02
N GLN A 240 12.09 -13.67 -24.04
CA GLN A 240 12.03 -15.13 -23.93
C GLN A 240 13.36 -15.78 -23.50
N THR A 241 14.47 -15.04 -23.55
CA THR A 241 15.78 -15.48 -23.07
C THR A 241 15.88 -15.51 -21.54
N VAL A 242 14.96 -14.87 -20.82
CA VAL A 242 14.90 -14.94 -19.36
C VAL A 242 14.29 -16.30 -18.99
N ALA A 243 15.17 -17.27 -18.76
CA ALA A 243 14.79 -18.61 -18.35
C ALA A 243 13.93 -18.58 -17.07
N ASP A 244 12.91 -19.44 -17.05
CA ASP A 244 12.02 -19.68 -15.92
C ASP A 244 11.22 -18.46 -15.43
N PHE A 245 11.13 -17.39 -16.24
CA PHE A 245 10.23 -16.29 -15.90
C PHE A 245 8.79 -16.81 -15.89
N PRO A 246 8.05 -16.67 -14.78
CA PRO A 246 6.75 -17.33 -14.62
C PRO A 246 5.66 -16.69 -15.48
N GLY A 247 5.85 -15.47 -15.98
CA GLY A 247 4.76 -14.64 -16.49
C GLY A 247 3.85 -14.16 -15.36
N PHE A 248 2.96 -13.23 -15.69
CA PHE A 248 1.95 -12.71 -14.77
C PHE A 248 0.61 -13.39 -15.05
N PHE A 249 -0.01 -13.97 -14.01
CA PHE A 249 -1.24 -14.75 -14.15
C PHE A 249 -2.12 -14.69 -12.89
N PRO A 250 -3.44 -14.95 -13.02
CA PRO A 250 -4.38 -14.63 -11.94
C PRO A 250 -4.29 -15.46 -10.65
N THR A 251 -4.02 -16.77 -10.72
CA THR A 251 -4.02 -17.63 -9.53
C THR A 251 -2.84 -17.39 -8.59
N ASP A 252 -1.75 -16.78 -9.10
CA ASP A 252 -0.61 -16.33 -8.30
C ASP A 252 0.08 -15.12 -8.94
N ALA A 253 -0.51 -13.94 -8.68
CA ALA A 253 0.05 -12.67 -9.12
C ALA A 253 1.43 -12.38 -8.50
N ASN A 254 1.77 -13.00 -7.36
CA ASN A 254 3.05 -12.82 -6.68
C ASN A 254 4.19 -13.70 -7.23
N ALA A 255 3.92 -14.57 -8.22
CA ALA A 255 4.93 -15.44 -8.84
C ALA A 255 6.19 -14.66 -9.28
N ILE A 256 6.00 -13.48 -9.87
CA ILE A 256 7.09 -12.62 -10.36
C ILE A 256 7.94 -12.07 -9.19
N LEU A 257 7.32 -11.71 -8.06
CA LEU A 257 8.07 -11.24 -6.89
C LEU A 257 8.96 -12.35 -6.32
N LYS A 258 8.42 -13.57 -6.24
CA LYS A 258 9.17 -14.77 -5.81
C LYS A 258 10.31 -15.08 -6.78
N PHE A 259 10.07 -15.00 -8.09
CA PHE A 259 11.12 -15.16 -9.11
C PHE A 259 12.23 -14.10 -8.96
N ALA A 260 11.89 -12.83 -8.76
CA ALA A 260 12.88 -11.77 -8.57
C ALA A 260 13.76 -12.03 -7.35
N ASN A 261 13.20 -12.61 -6.27
CA ASN A 261 13.94 -12.94 -5.06
C ASN A 261 14.97 -14.07 -5.26
N THR A 262 14.80 -14.94 -6.28
CA THR A 262 15.83 -15.95 -6.60
C THR A 262 17.09 -15.34 -7.21
N LYS A 263 17.09 -14.04 -7.54
CA LYS A 263 18.19 -13.35 -8.23
C LYS A 263 18.99 -12.42 -7.31
N ILE A 264 18.64 -12.36 -6.03
CA ILE A 264 19.26 -11.45 -5.05
C ILE A 264 19.63 -12.18 -3.76
N ARG A 265 20.60 -11.63 -3.02
CA ARG A 265 20.96 -12.09 -1.67
C ARG A 265 20.49 -11.06 -0.66
N VAL A 266 19.48 -11.41 0.13
CA VAL A 266 18.89 -10.52 1.12
C VAL A 266 19.53 -10.76 2.48
N LYS A 267 19.97 -9.69 3.13
CA LYS A 267 20.52 -9.71 4.48
C LYS A 267 19.41 -9.64 5.53
N ARG A 268 18.48 -8.70 5.37
CA ARG A 268 17.32 -8.54 6.25
C ARG A 268 16.17 -7.89 5.49
N THR A 269 14.96 -8.11 5.99
CA THR A 269 13.73 -7.54 5.44
C THR A 269 12.93 -6.83 6.53
N THR A 270 12.50 -5.60 6.24
CA THR A 270 11.45 -4.91 7.01
C THR A 270 10.13 -5.09 6.27
N VAL A 271 9.14 -5.67 6.94
CA VAL A 271 7.81 -5.93 6.38
C VAL A 271 6.83 -4.91 6.94
N LEU A 272 6.15 -4.19 6.06
CA LEU A 272 5.07 -3.28 6.39
C LEU A 272 3.79 -3.89 5.84
N HIS A 273 2.83 -4.18 6.72
CA HIS A 273 1.53 -4.67 6.30
C HIS A 273 0.48 -3.61 6.62
N PHE A 274 -0.36 -3.29 5.65
CA PHE A 274 -1.47 -2.34 5.76
C PHE A 274 -2.77 -3.02 5.36
N ASP A 275 -3.83 -2.74 6.11
CA ASP A 275 -5.16 -3.27 5.85
C ASP A 275 -6.22 -2.24 6.28
N THR A 276 -7.21 -1.98 5.40
CA THR A 276 -8.36 -1.13 5.70
C THR A 276 -9.40 -1.84 6.58
N LYS A 277 -9.34 -3.17 6.69
CA LYS A 277 -10.12 -3.99 7.63
C LYS A 277 -9.44 -4.23 8.96
N PHE A 278 -8.26 -3.64 9.18
CA PHE A 278 -7.64 -3.66 10.50
C PHE A 278 -8.56 -2.94 11.50
N ARG A 279 -9.42 -3.71 12.18
CA ARG A 279 -10.47 -3.22 13.06
C ARG A 279 -10.16 -3.59 14.50
N ASN A 280 -10.20 -2.58 15.35
CA ASN A 280 -10.55 -2.71 16.75
C ASN A 280 -11.97 -2.15 16.91
N GLU A 281 -12.73 -2.66 17.86
CA GLU A 281 -14.06 -2.20 18.25
C GLU A 281 -14.13 -0.68 18.50
N GLN A 282 -13.00 -0.05 18.84
CA GLN A 282 -12.89 1.40 19.07
C GLN A 282 -12.57 2.23 17.81
N LEU A 283 -12.27 1.61 16.66
CA LEU A 283 -12.02 2.31 15.40
C LEU A 283 -13.34 2.52 14.64
N THR A 284 -13.95 3.71 14.79
CA THR A 284 -15.27 4.05 14.22
C THR A 284 -15.21 4.77 12.87
N GLY A 285 -14.07 4.77 12.17
CA GLY A 285 -13.88 5.46 10.88
C GLY A 285 -14.36 4.66 9.67
N VAL A 286 -14.62 5.36 8.55
CA VAL A 286 -14.80 4.74 7.23
C VAL A 286 -13.40 4.66 6.57
N PRO A 287 -12.82 3.47 6.41
CA PRO A 287 -11.45 3.32 5.91
C PRO A 287 -11.28 3.73 4.45
N ILE A 288 -12.37 3.77 3.67
CA ILE A 288 -12.37 4.21 2.28
C ILE A 288 -13.57 5.13 2.04
N SER A 289 -13.30 6.38 1.66
CA SER A 289 -14.35 7.32 1.26
C SER A 289 -14.38 7.42 -0.26
N ASN A 290 -15.55 7.19 -0.86
CA ASN A 290 -15.78 7.18 -2.30
C ASN A 290 -16.66 8.36 -2.70
N ILE A 291 -16.33 9.05 -3.80
CA ILE A 291 -17.28 9.98 -4.41
C ILE A 291 -18.54 9.23 -4.88
N PRO A 292 -19.72 9.87 -4.94
CA PRO A 292 -20.99 9.18 -5.17
C PRO A 292 -21.04 8.30 -6.44
N PHE A 293 -20.32 8.67 -7.50
CA PHE A 293 -20.37 7.94 -8.77
C PHE A 293 -19.56 6.63 -8.76
N VAL A 294 -18.49 6.54 -7.97
CA VAL A 294 -17.68 5.30 -7.86
C VAL A 294 -18.52 4.15 -7.32
N THR A 295 -19.36 4.40 -6.32
CA THR A 295 -20.25 3.37 -5.73
C THR A 295 -21.26 2.77 -6.71
N ARG A 296 -21.57 3.49 -7.80
CA ARG A 296 -22.53 3.04 -8.82
C ARG A 296 -21.89 2.13 -9.86
N GLU A 297 -20.62 2.34 -10.18
CA GLU A 297 -19.94 1.66 -11.29
C GLU A 297 -19.04 0.52 -10.80
N ALA A 298 -18.05 0.82 -9.96
CA ALA A 298 -17.10 -0.13 -9.38
C ALA A 298 -16.67 0.36 -8.00
N ASP A 299 -17.31 -0.17 -6.95
CA ASP A 299 -17.14 0.34 -5.59
C ASP A 299 -15.86 -0.19 -4.96
N ALA A 300 -14.94 0.70 -4.56
CA ALA A 300 -13.72 0.30 -3.85
C ALA A 300 -14.05 0.07 -2.37
N THR A 301 -13.93 -1.17 -1.90
CA THR A 301 -14.47 -1.60 -0.59
C THR A 301 -13.39 -1.99 0.43
N GLU A 302 -12.22 -2.38 -0.05
CA GLU A 302 -11.12 -2.84 0.80
C GLU A 302 -9.78 -2.67 0.09
N VAL A 303 -8.74 -2.36 0.87
CA VAL A 303 -7.35 -2.34 0.41
C VAL A 303 -6.52 -3.05 1.45
N HIS A 304 -5.69 -3.99 1.02
CA HIS A 304 -4.54 -4.43 1.80
C HIS A 304 -3.27 -4.34 0.95
N ALA A 305 -2.15 -4.08 1.60
CA ALA A 305 -0.86 -3.97 0.94
C ALA A 305 0.24 -4.45 1.86
N THR A 306 1.17 -5.24 1.32
CA THR A 306 2.39 -5.61 2.02
C THR A 306 3.59 -5.08 1.26
N PHE A 307 4.45 -4.35 1.96
CA PHE A 307 5.73 -3.85 1.46
C PHE A 307 6.86 -4.61 2.15
N TRP A 308 7.80 -5.13 1.36
CA TRP A 308 9.02 -5.78 1.80
C TRP A 308 10.22 -4.92 1.42
N ILE A 309 10.81 -4.26 2.40
CA ILE A 309 12.02 -3.45 2.21
C ILE A 309 13.21 -4.29 2.59
N MET A 310 13.96 -4.73 1.59
CA MET A 310 15.06 -5.67 1.68
C MET A 310 16.39 -4.93 1.62
N GLU A 311 17.22 -5.11 2.65
CA GLU A 311 18.65 -4.76 2.61
C GLU A 311 19.40 -5.91 1.95
N LEU A 312 20.18 -5.62 0.91
CA LEU A 312 20.98 -6.63 0.22
C LEU A 312 22.28 -6.92 0.96
N VAL A 313 22.81 -8.13 0.78
CA VAL A 313 24.14 -8.48 1.28
C VAL A 313 25.18 -7.73 0.44
N LYS A 314 26.06 -6.99 1.10
CA LYS A 314 27.21 -6.35 0.45
C LYS A 314 28.21 -7.38 -0.04
N GLU A 315 28.91 -7.10 -1.14
CA GLU A 315 30.02 -7.94 -1.59
C GLU A 315 31.31 -7.57 -0.83
N ASP A 316 31.52 -6.27 -0.60
CA ASP A 316 32.59 -5.70 0.21
C ASP A 316 32.01 -4.74 1.27
N ASP A 317 32.65 -4.66 2.45
CA ASP A 317 32.21 -3.76 3.52
C ASP A 317 32.26 -2.27 3.11
N SER A 318 33.10 -1.92 2.13
CA SER A 318 33.20 -0.59 1.54
C SER A 318 32.05 -0.25 0.58
N ASP A 319 31.26 -1.22 0.13
CA ASP A 319 30.14 -0.98 -0.78
C ASP A 319 29.03 -0.18 -0.08
N PRO A 320 28.30 0.69 -0.82
CA PRO A 320 27.10 1.31 -0.30
C PRO A 320 26.05 0.24 0.04
N THR A 321 25.24 0.50 1.08
CA THR A 321 24.11 -0.38 1.39
C THR A 321 23.04 -0.22 0.31
N GLU A 322 22.70 -1.31 -0.37
CA GLU A 322 21.63 -1.35 -1.37
C GLU A 322 20.30 -1.82 -0.77
N PHE A 323 19.20 -1.23 -1.27
CA PHE A 323 17.86 -1.60 -0.89
C PHE A 323 16.96 -1.88 -2.10
N ILE A 324 16.14 -2.90 -1.96
CA ILE A 324 15.02 -3.21 -2.86
C ILE A 324 13.72 -3.13 -2.07
N MET A 325 12.70 -2.52 -2.64
CA MET A 325 11.33 -2.56 -2.12
C MET A 325 10.49 -3.41 -3.05
N GLN A 326 9.91 -4.48 -2.54
CA GLN A 326 8.81 -5.17 -3.20
C GLN A 326 7.49 -4.77 -2.55
N TYR A 327 6.41 -4.72 -3.31
CA TYR A 327 5.08 -4.69 -2.72
C TYR A 327 4.11 -5.59 -3.48
N SER A 328 3.08 -6.02 -2.75
CA SER A 328 1.87 -6.64 -3.29
C SER A 328 0.68 -5.95 -2.64
N GLN A 329 -0.21 -5.42 -3.48
CA GLN A 329 -1.38 -4.66 -3.07
C GLN A 329 -2.61 -5.17 -3.78
N THR A 330 -3.68 -5.40 -3.03
CA THR A 330 -4.98 -5.79 -3.56
C THR A 330 -6.02 -4.75 -3.15
N VAL A 331 -6.69 -4.20 -4.16
CA VAL A 331 -7.85 -3.33 -4.01
C VAL A 331 -9.08 -4.12 -4.44
N TYR A 332 -10.07 -4.24 -3.57
CA TYR A 332 -11.29 -4.96 -3.92
C TYR A 332 -12.35 -4.02 -4.46
N LEU A 333 -12.75 -4.28 -5.70
CA LEU A 333 -13.83 -3.58 -6.39
C LEU A 333 -15.10 -4.43 -6.34
N GLU A 334 -16.25 -3.81 -6.07
CA GLU A 334 -17.54 -4.49 -6.06
C GLU A 334 -18.47 -3.96 -7.16
N PHE A 335 -18.75 -4.82 -8.15
CA PHE A 335 -19.68 -4.57 -9.25
C PHE A 335 -20.30 -5.88 -9.75
N PHE A 336 -21.43 -5.77 -10.45
CA PHE A 336 -22.31 -6.87 -10.87
C PHE A 336 -22.90 -7.69 -9.72
N ASP A 337 -24.08 -8.26 -9.95
CA ASP A 337 -24.73 -9.12 -8.98
C ASP A 337 -23.96 -10.42 -8.83
N SER A 338 -23.80 -10.88 -7.58
CA SER A 338 -23.14 -12.15 -7.27
C SER A 338 -24.13 -13.28 -7.05
N ASP A 339 -23.60 -14.50 -6.90
CA ASP A 339 -24.39 -15.66 -6.49
C ASP A 339 -24.80 -15.62 -5.00
N VAL A 340 -24.23 -14.69 -4.22
CA VAL A 340 -24.61 -14.46 -2.82
C VAL A 340 -25.73 -13.39 -2.77
N PRO A 341 -26.93 -13.72 -2.23
CA PRO A 341 -28.06 -12.80 -2.23
C PRO A 341 -27.74 -11.44 -1.59
N GLY A 342 -28.05 -10.36 -2.31
CA GLY A 342 -27.84 -8.98 -1.85
C GLY A 342 -26.38 -8.53 -1.81
N LYS A 343 -25.46 -9.28 -2.42
CA LYS A 343 -24.04 -8.93 -2.53
C LYS A 343 -23.64 -8.81 -4.00
N ARG A 344 -22.65 -7.95 -4.26
CA ARG A 344 -21.98 -7.83 -5.56
C ARG A 344 -20.77 -8.74 -5.63
N ILE A 345 -20.36 -9.09 -6.84
CA ILE A 345 -19.12 -9.84 -7.07
C ILE A 345 -17.97 -8.95 -6.58
N ARG A 346 -17.01 -9.56 -5.90
CA ARG A 346 -15.86 -8.85 -5.36
C ARG A 346 -14.64 -9.22 -6.20
N TRP A 347 -14.07 -8.21 -6.86
CA TRP A 347 -13.04 -8.36 -7.87
C TRP A 347 -11.71 -7.85 -7.32
N PRO A 348 -10.72 -8.73 -7.09
CA PRO A 348 -9.38 -8.29 -6.73
C PRO A 348 -8.73 -7.53 -7.89
N HIS A 349 -8.34 -6.28 -7.63
CA HIS A 349 -7.38 -5.55 -8.45
C HIS A 349 -6.01 -5.66 -7.77
N VAL A 350 -5.14 -6.49 -8.32
CA VAL A 350 -3.83 -6.79 -7.75
C VAL A 350 -2.76 -5.98 -8.47
N SER A 351 -1.89 -5.32 -7.72
CA SER A 351 -0.70 -4.63 -8.20
C SER A 351 0.54 -5.09 -7.44
N ILE A 352 1.60 -5.43 -8.17
CA ILE A 352 2.89 -5.85 -7.60
C ILE A 352 4.02 -5.05 -8.24
N ASN A 353 5.11 -4.83 -7.51
CA ASN A 353 6.33 -4.26 -8.09
C ASN A 353 7.59 -4.66 -7.33
N THR A 354 8.74 -4.55 -7.99
CA THR A 354 10.09 -4.57 -7.42
C THR A 354 10.81 -3.27 -7.79
N LEU A 355 11.00 -2.40 -6.81
CA LEU A 355 11.63 -1.09 -6.95
C LEU A 355 13.05 -1.08 -6.34
N ARG A 356 13.94 -0.28 -6.90
CA ARG A 356 15.26 0.01 -6.33
C ARG A 356 15.29 1.43 -5.77
N LYS A 357 15.97 1.61 -4.65
CA LYS A 357 16.25 2.93 -4.10
C LYS A 357 17.31 3.63 -4.97
N THR A 358 17.06 4.88 -5.35
CA THR A 358 17.96 5.69 -6.21
C THR A 358 18.47 6.94 -5.50
#